data_AF-A0A921EQY1-F1
#
_entry.id   AF-A0A921EQY1-F1
#
_cell.length_a   1.000
_cell.length_b   1.000
_cell.length_c   1.000
_cell.angle_alpha   90.00
_cell.angle_beta   90.00
_cell.angle_gamma   90.00
#
_symmetry.space_group_name_H-M   'P 1'
#
loop_
_entity.id
_entity.type
_entity.pdbx_description
1 polymer ?
#
loop_
_entity_poly.entity_id
_entity_poly.type
_entity_poly.pdbx_seq_one_letter_code
_entity_poly.pdbx_strand_id
1 'polypeptide(L)'
;GQPMDELAAGGIGLAFIAFPSIVSATSLGPIIGVLFFASLVFAGFTSMISIVEVCTAAIQEKLGLSRVKATLAVGLPMAAVSMLFLPTTTGLFFLDITDEFINKFGILLGAFAMVIALAWVLRKLPLLQAHLDRVSSVRFGRVWSILVGVVVPVVLGYILIREIITKIQTPYEGYPMGMLAVFGWGMAGLLIVGAILIAFTPWRRDTQTHIDEGDLDAKYEEIMQK
;
A
#
# COMPACT_ATOMS: atom_id res chain seq x y z
N GLY A 1 -29.00 25.84 -5.84
CA GLY A 1 -27.66 25.22 -5.88
C GLY A 1 -27.63 24.19 -4.79
N GLN A 2 -27.20 22.97 -5.09
CA GLN A 2 -26.96 21.99 -4.03
C GLN A 2 -25.90 22.55 -3.06
N PRO A 3 -26.04 22.30 -1.74
CA PRO A 3 -25.08 22.78 -0.77
C PRO A 3 -23.69 22.22 -1.11
N MET A 4 -22.66 23.07 -1.04
CA MET A 4 -21.27 22.70 -1.30
C MET A 4 -20.80 21.52 -0.43
N ASP A 5 -21.50 21.27 0.68
CA ASP A 5 -21.29 20.15 1.59
C ASP A 5 -21.49 18.77 0.93
N GLU A 6 -22.33 18.68 -0.12
CA GLU A 6 -22.59 17.42 -0.84
C GLU A 6 -21.54 17.15 -1.94
N LEU A 7 -20.92 18.20 -2.49
CA LEU A 7 -19.86 18.12 -3.51
C LEU A 7 -18.44 18.04 -2.92
N ALA A 8 -18.29 18.36 -1.64
CA ALA A 8 -17.01 18.37 -0.90
C ALA A 8 -16.77 17.11 -0.06
N ALA A 9 -17.49 16.02 -0.33
CA ALA A 9 -17.37 14.75 0.38
C ALA A 9 -16.02 14.04 0.08
N GLY A 10 -14.92 14.57 0.63
CA GLY A 10 -13.64 13.88 0.74
C GLY A 10 -12.73 13.88 -0.49
N GLY A 11 -11.43 13.63 -0.24
CA GLY A 11 -10.41 13.30 -1.23
C GLY A 11 -10.36 14.21 -2.47
N ILE A 12 -10.75 13.64 -3.62
CA ILE A 12 -10.67 14.27 -4.95
C ILE A 12 -11.60 15.48 -5.06
N GLY A 13 -12.82 15.41 -4.52
CA GLY A 13 -13.77 16.52 -4.53
C GLY A 13 -13.24 17.73 -3.75
N LEU A 14 -12.57 17.49 -2.62
CA LEU A 14 -11.95 18.57 -1.85
C LEU A 14 -10.83 19.26 -2.64
N ALA A 15 -9.92 18.49 -3.25
CA ALA A 15 -8.76 19.04 -3.94
C ALA A 15 -9.09 19.70 -5.29
N PHE A 16 -10.08 19.19 -6.02
CA PHE A 16 -10.37 19.61 -7.40
C PHE A 16 -11.69 20.36 -7.57
N ILE A 17 -12.56 20.43 -6.55
CA ILE A 17 -13.83 21.17 -6.60
C ILE A 17 -13.85 22.24 -5.50
N ALA A 18 -13.78 21.83 -4.24
CA ALA A 18 -13.91 22.75 -3.11
C ALA A 18 -12.75 23.76 -3.08
N PHE A 19 -11.50 23.29 -3.14
CA PHE A 19 -10.34 24.16 -3.06
C PHE A 19 -10.27 25.19 -4.22
N PRO A 20 -10.42 24.80 -5.51
CA PRO A 20 -10.42 25.77 -6.60
C PRO A 20 -11.57 26.78 -6.51
N SER A 21 -12.75 26.37 -6.04
CA SER A 21 -13.88 27.29 -5.87
C SER A 21 -13.56 28.40 -4.86
N ILE A 22 -12.93 28.05 -3.73
CA ILE A 22 -12.50 29.00 -2.71
C ILE A 22 -11.39 29.91 -3.24
N VAL A 23 -10.37 29.34 -3.87
CA VAL A 23 -9.19 30.10 -4.36
C VAL A 23 -9.59 31.06 -5.48
N SER A 24 -10.54 30.70 -6.33
CA SER A 24 -11.04 31.56 -7.42
C SER A 24 -11.71 32.84 -6.94
N ALA A 25 -12.20 32.87 -5.69
CA ALA A 25 -12.80 34.06 -5.08
C ALA A 25 -11.77 35.07 -4.54
N THR A 26 -10.47 34.73 -4.56
CA THR A 26 -9.38 35.58 -4.07
C THR A 26 -8.70 36.34 -5.20
N SER A 27 -8.17 37.55 -4.91
CA SER A 27 -7.47 38.39 -5.91
C SER A 27 -6.19 37.75 -6.46
N LEU A 28 -5.55 36.86 -5.70
CA LEU A 28 -4.37 36.10 -6.10
C LEU A 28 -4.69 34.65 -6.53
N GLY A 29 -5.97 34.35 -6.80
CA GLY A 29 -6.45 33.01 -7.10
C GLY A 29 -5.63 32.23 -8.15
N PRO A 30 -5.30 32.83 -9.32
CA PRO A 30 -4.51 32.14 -10.33
C PRO A 30 -3.12 31.70 -9.85
N ILE A 31 -2.42 32.54 -9.09
CA ILE A 31 -1.06 32.22 -8.59
C ILE A 31 -1.13 31.11 -7.55
N ILE A 32 -2.09 31.21 -6.61
CA ILE A 32 -2.31 30.20 -5.57
C ILE A 32 -2.69 28.86 -6.20
N GLY A 33 -3.56 28.87 -7.22
CA GLY A 33 -3.95 27.67 -7.95
C GLY A 33 -2.76 26.97 -8.62
N VAL A 34 -1.90 27.72 -9.32
CA VAL A 34 -0.70 27.16 -9.96
C VAL A 34 0.25 26.55 -8.94
N LEU A 35 0.54 27.25 -7.85
CA LEU A 35 1.43 26.73 -6.80
C LEU A 35 0.87 25.47 -6.14
N PHE A 36 -0.44 25.45 -5.87
CA PHE A 36 -1.12 24.30 -5.28
C PHE A 36 -1.07 23.09 -6.22
N PHE A 37 -1.51 23.21 -7.46
CA PHE A 37 -1.51 22.08 -8.39
C PHE A 37 -0.10 21.63 -8.78
N ALA A 38 0.86 22.55 -8.89
CA ALA A 38 2.27 22.18 -9.08
C ALA A 38 2.76 21.34 -7.89
N SER A 39 2.44 21.74 -6.66
CA SER A 39 2.80 20.97 -5.47
C SER A 39 2.15 19.58 -5.44
N LEU A 40 0.87 19.48 -5.85
CA LEU A 40 0.17 18.19 -5.97
C LEU A 40 0.82 17.27 -7.01
N VAL A 41 1.25 17.81 -8.15
CA VAL A 41 1.95 17.03 -9.19
C VAL A 41 3.28 16.50 -8.65
N PHE A 42 4.09 17.33 -7.98
CA PHE A 42 5.36 16.88 -7.39
C PHE A 42 5.15 15.84 -6.29
N ALA A 43 4.17 16.05 -5.41
CA ALA A 43 3.84 15.11 -4.33
C ALA A 43 3.34 13.77 -4.88
N GLY A 44 2.50 13.79 -5.92
CA GLY A 44 2.04 12.58 -6.60
C GLY A 44 3.18 11.85 -7.31
N PHE A 45 4.08 12.58 -7.98
CA PHE A 45 5.18 11.99 -8.73
C PHE A 45 6.17 11.24 -7.84
N THR A 46 6.58 11.83 -6.72
CA THR A 46 7.50 11.18 -5.77
C THR A 46 6.86 9.96 -5.10
N SER A 47 5.57 10.05 -4.74
CA SER A 47 4.82 8.94 -4.16
C SER A 47 4.67 7.78 -5.14
N MET A 48 4.35 8.08 -6.41
CA MET A 48 4.24 7.08 -7.47
C MET A 48 5.55 6.32 -7.68
N ILE A 49 6.70 7.02 -7.70
CA ILE A 49 8.02 6.37 -7.82
C ILE A 49 8.24 5.39 -6.67
N SER A 50 7.92 5.79 -5.43
CA SER A 50 8.09 4.93 -4.26
C SER A 50 7.27 3.64 -4.36
N ILE A 51 6.00 3.73 -4.76
CA ILE A 51 5.12 2.57 -4.89
C ILE A 51 5.60 1.63 -6.01
N VAL A 52 5.96 2.19 -7.17
CA VAL A 52 6.44 1.39 -8.32
C VAL A 52 7.77 0.69 -8.00
N GLU A 53 8.68 1.34 -7.26
CA GLU A 53 9.97 0.73 -6.91
C GLU A 53 9.79 -0.45 -5.96
N VAL A 54 8.87 -0.38 -4.99
CA VAL A 54 8.57 -1.51 -4.09
C VAL A 54 8.09 -2.73 -4.89
N CYS A 55 7.16 -2.54 -5.83
CA CYS A 55 6.70 -3.63 -6.70
C CYS A 55 7.81 -4.15 -7.62
N THR A 56 8.61 -3.24 -8.18
CA THR A 56 9.73 -3.58 -9.06
C THR A 56 10.79 -4.40 -8.34
N ALA A 57 11.17 -4.00 -7.12
CA ALA A 57 12.15 -4.70 -6.30
C ALA A 57 11.66 -6.10 -5.94
N ALA A 58 10.39 -6.26 -5.55
CA ALA A 58 9.81 -7.56 -5.25
C ALA A 58 9.87 -8.53 -6.46
N ILE A 59 9.51 -8.04 -7.65
CA ILE A 59 9.59 -8.85 -8.89
C ILE A 59 11.05 -9.13 -9.27
N GLN A 60 11.93 -8.14 -9.12
CA GLN A 60 13.35 -8.27 -9.39
C GLN A 60 13.98 -9.36 -8.50
N GLU A 61 13.68 -9.36 -7.20
CA GLU A 61 14.21 -10.31 -6.23
C GLU A 61 13.64 -11.73 -6.45
N LYS A 62 12.32 -11.80 -6.67
CA LYS A 62 11.62 -13.08 -6.85
C LYS A 62 12.06 -13.82 -8.11
N LEU A 63 12.15 -13.10 -9.23
CA LEU A 63 12.44 -13.66 -10.56
C LEU A 63 13.91 -13.50 -10.97
N GLY A 64 14.70 -12.77 -10.19
CA GLY A 64 16.09 -12.42 -10.49
C GLY A 64 16.26 -11.64 -11.80
N LEU A 65 15.30 -10.79 -12.17
CA LEU A 65 15.40 -10.00 -13.40
C LEU A 65 16.45 -8.88 -13.27
N SER A 66 16.92 -8.34 -14.40
CA SER A 66 17.66 -7.08 -14.36
C SER A 66 16.70 -5.93 -14.04
N ARG A 67 17.19 -4.86 -13.41
CA ARG A 67 16.37 -3.71 -12.98
C ARG A 67 15.45 -3.20 -14.09
N VAL A 68 15.99 -2.95 -15.29
CA VAL A 68 15.23 -2.47 -16.44
C VAL A 68 14.10 -3.44 -16.84
N LYS A 69 14.38 -4.75 -16.84
CA LYS A 69 13.37 -5.77 -17.19
C LYS A 69 12.27 -5.83 -16.12
N ALA A 70 12.62 -5.74 -14.84
CA ALA A 70 11.65 -5.71 -13.75
C ALA A 70 10.76 -4.46 -13.81
N THR A 71 11.36 -3.28 -14.03
CA THR A 71 10.62 -2.02 -14.15
C THR A 71 9.64 -2.06 -15.32
N LEU A 72 10.04 -2.59 -16.48
CA LEU A 72 9.14 -2.72 -17.63
C LEU A 72 8.04 -3.75 -17.39
N ALA A 73 8.36 -4.86 -16.73
CA ALA A 73 7.39 -5.91 -16.40
C ALA A 73 6.29 -5.43 -15.44
N VAL A 74 6.60 -4.49 -14.54
CA VAL A 74 5.63 -3.88 -13.62
C VAL A 74 4.95 -2.66 -14.26
N GLY A 75 5.74 -1.76 -14.83
CA GLY A 75 5.28 -0.46 -15.32
C GLY A 75 4.40 -0.55 -16.57
N LEU A 76 4.70 -1.41 -17.55
CA LEU A 76 3.90 -1.49 -18.78
C LEU A 76 2.48 -1.99 -18.51
N PRO A 77 2.24 -3.09 -17.76
CA PRO A 77 0.89 -3.50 -17.40
C PRO A 77 0.13 -2.43 -16.60
N MET A 78 0.78 -1.80 -15.62
CA MET A 78 0.16 -0.71 -14.84
C MET A 78 -0.26 0.46 -15.74
N ALA A 79 0.63 0.89 -16.64
CA ALA A 79 0.35 1.97 -17.58
C ALA A 79 -0.78 1.61 -18.56
N ALA A 80 -0.80 0.37 -19.06
CA ALA A 80 -1.86 -0.11 -19.94
C ALA A 80 -3.24 -0.10 -19.25
N VAL A 81 -3.33 -0.63 -18.03
CA VAL A 81 -4.58 -0.59 -17.24
C VAL A 81 -5.01 0.85 -16.98
N SER A 82 -4.09 1.71 -16.56
CA SER A 82 -4.36 3.13 -16.31
C SER A 82 -4.91 3.85 -17.56
N MET A 83 -4.26 3.68 -18.71
CA MET A 83 -4.68 4.29 -19.98
C MET A 83 -6.02 3.74 -20.51
N LEU A 84 -6.37 2.49 -20.18
CA LEU A 84 -7.63 1.89 -20.62
C LEU A 84 -8.83 2.36 -19.78
N PHE A 85 -8.67 2.50 -18.47
CA PHE A 85 -9.81 2.73 -17.57
C PHE A 85 -9.97 4.19 -17.13
N LEU A 86 -8.89 4.94 -16.86
CA LEU A 86 -8.99 6.30 -16.32
C LEU A 86 -9.55 7.36 -17.29
N PRO A 87 -9.27 7.34 -18.60
CA PRO A 87 -9.81 8.31 -19.55
C PRO A 87 -11.31 8.14 -19.88
N THR A 88 -12.02 7.26 -19.19
CA THR A 88 -13.45 6.96 -19.43
C THR A 88 -14.36 7.81 -18.55
N THR A 89 -15.64 7.94 -18.94
CA THR A 89 -16.65 8.65 -18.11
C THR A 89 -16.88 7.99 -16.75
N THR A 90 -16.54 6.70 -16.63
CA THR A 90 -16.60 5.91 -15.39
C THR A 90 -15.24 5.77 -14.70
N GLY A 91 -14.21 6.47 -15.18
CA GLY A 91 -12.84 6.33 -14.69
C GLY A 91 -12.68 6.72 -13.22
N LEU A 92 -13.44 7.73 -12.76
CA LEU A 92 -13.43 8.13 -11.35
C LEU A 92 -14.04 7.05 -10.44
N PHE A 93 -15.12 6.40 -10.86
CA PHE A 93 -15.72 5.28 -10.12
C PHE A 93 -14.76 4.09 -10.06
N PHE A 94 -14.09 3.78 -11.17
CA PHE A 94 -13.06 2.74 -11.18
C PHE A 94 -11.94 3.05 -10.19
N LEU A 95 -11.42 4.29 -10.20
CA LEU A 95 -10.35 4.72 -9.32
C LEU A 95 -10.76 4.62 -7.84
N ASP A 96 -11.94 5.15 -7.50
CA ASP A 96 -12.44 5.18 -6.12
C ASP A 96 -12.75 3.77 -5.58
N ILE A 97 -13.47 2.94 -6.34
CA ILE A 97 -13.75 1.55 -5.95
C ILE A 97 -12.43 0.77 -5.76
N THR A 98 -11.48 0.94 -6.68
CA THR A 98 -10.20 0.24 -6.63
C THR A 98 -9.36 0.70 -5.44
N ASP A 99 -9.30 2.01 -5.18
CA ASP A 99 -8.54 2.59 -4.06
C ASP A 99 -9.12 2.14 -2.71
N GLU A 100 -10.42 2.20 -2.53
CA GLU A 100 -11.06 1.75 -1.30
C GLU A 100 -10.82 0.24 -1.08
N PHE A 101 -11.04 -0.59 -2.10
CA PHE A 101 -10.85 -2.03 -1.95
C PHE A 101 -9.37 -2.43 -1.76
N ILE A 102 -8.41 -1.76 -2.41
CA ILE A 102 -7.00 -2.09 -2.24
C ILE A 102 -6.49 -1.69 -0.85
N ASN A 103 -6.94 -0.56 -0.30
CA ASN A 103 -6.57 -0.15 1.05
C ASN A 103 -7.15 -1.08 2.12
N LYS A 104 -8.41 -1.52 1.96
CA LYS A 104 -9.12 -2.36 2.95
C LYS A 104 -8.85 -3.86 2.82
N PHE A 105 -8.61 -4.37 1.62
CA PHE A 105 -8.38 -5.80 1.40
C PHE A 105 -6.97 -6.13 0.90
N GLY A 106 -6.29 -5.22 0.20
CA GLY A 106 -4.90 -5.44 -0.20
C GLY A 106 -3.96 -5.16 0.96
N ILE A 107 -3.85 -3.88 1.34
CA ILE A 107 -2.88 -3.41 2.34
C ILE A 107 -3.21 -3.98 3.72
N LEU A 108 -4.45 -3.85 4.19
CA LEU A 108 -4.82 -4.30 5.53
C LEU A 108 -4.69 -5.83 5.70
N LEU A 109 -5.17 -6.63 4.74
CA LEU A 109 -5.02 -8.09 4.78
C LEU A 109 -3.55 -8.50 4.68
N GLY A 110 -2.78 -7.85 3.79
CA GLY A 110 -1.35 -8.09 3.64
C GLY A 110 -0.58 -7.80 4.93
N ALA A 111 -0.87 -6.67 5.58
CA ALA A 111 -0.28 -6.29 6.86
C ALA A 111 -0.66 -7.30 7.97
N PHE A 112 -1.94 -7.67 8.05
CA PHE A 112 -2.41 -8.66 9.02
C PHE A 112 -1.73 -10.03 8.81
N ALA A 113 -1.70 -10.52 7.57
CA ALA A 113 -1.05 -11.79 7.22
C ALA A 113 0.46 -11.75 7.53
N MET A 114 1.15 -10.67 7.20
CA MET A 114 2.57 -10.48 7.49
C MET A 114 2.85 -10.52 9.00
N VAL A 115 2.05 -9.79 9.79
CA VAL A 115 2.21 -9.75 11.25
C VAL A 115 1.95 -11.12 11.86
N ILE A 116 0.88 -11.82 11.46
CA ILE A 116 0.60 -13.18 11.94
C ILE A 116 1.72 -14.15 11.56
N ALA A 117 2.23 -14.08 10.33
CA ALA A 117 3.31 -14.91 9.85
C ALA A 117 4.59 -14.71 10.69
N LEU A 118 5.00 -13.46 10.91
CA LEU A 118 6.22 -13.16 11.67
C LEU A 118 6.08 -13.41 13.17
N ALA A 119 4.92 -13.05 13.73
CA ALA A 119 4.67 -13.12 15.17
C ALA A 119 4.41 -14.53 15.65
N TRP A 120 3.51 -15.25 15.00
CA TRP A 120 2.94 -16.48 15.56
C TRP A 120 3.38 -17.73 14.81
N VAL A 121 3.52 -17.66 13.48
CA VAL A 121 3.92 -18.81 12.65
C VAL A 121 5.43 -19.03 12.72
N LEU A 122 6.21 -18.02 12.32
CA LEU A 122 7.68 -18.09 12.30
C LEU A 122 8.31 -17.76 13.65
N ARG A 123 7.56 -17.09 14.55
CA ARG A 123 8.01 -16.68 15.89
C ARG A 123 9.33 -15.91 15.87
N LYS A 124 9.56 -15.09 14.84
CA LYS A 124 10.80 -14.32 14.63
C LYS A 124 10.79 -12.93 15.28
N LEU A 125 9.76 -12.59 16.06
CA LEU A 125 9.71 -11.32 16.81
C LEU A 125 10.90 -11.08 17.73
N PRO A 126 11.43 -12.08 18.48
CA PRO A 126 12.59 -11.82 19.34
C PRO A 126 13.83 -11.37 18.55
N LEU A 127 14.05 -11.93 17.36
CA LEU A 127 15.13 -11.55 16.46
C LEU A 127 14.95 -10.10 15.99
N LEU A 128 13.74 -9.77 15.49
CA LEU A 128 13.44 -8.41 15.04
C LEU A 128 13.54 -7.38 16.16
N GLN A 129 13.08 -7.72 17.36
CA GLN A 129 13.20 -6.89 18.55
C GLN A 129 14.67 -6.64 18.90
N ALA A 130 15.50 -7.69 18.90
CA ALA A 130 16.93 -7.57 19.19
C ALA A 130 17.65 -6.66 18.17
N HIS A 131 17.29 -6.77 16.89
CA HIS A 131 17.81 -5.88 15.85
C HIS A 131 17.35 -4.43 16.05
N LEU A 132 16.08 -4.21 16.39
CA LEU A 132 15.54 -2.87 16.67
C LEU A 132 16.19 -2.22 17.90
N ASP A 133 16.33 -2.95 19.00
CA ASP A 133 16.97 -2.48 20.24
C ASP A 133 18.45 -2.15 20.03
N ARG A 134 19.08 -2.73 18.99
CA ARG A 134 20.47 -2.51 18.63
C ARG A 134 20.68 -1.28 17.75
N VAL A 135 19.82 -1.07 16.76
CA VAL A 135 19.94 0.06 15.81
C VAL A 135 19.31 1.33 16.38
N SER A 136 18.34 1.20 17.29
CA SER A 136 17.69 2.35 17.91
C SER A 136 18.50 2.94 19.05
N SER A 137 18.45 4.27 19.17
CA SER A 137 18.92 4.99 20.35
C SER A 137 18.08 4.71 21.60
N VAL A 138 16.88 4.15 21.45
CA VAL A 138 15.94 3.81 22.53
C VAL A 138 15.68 2.31 22.53
N ARG A 139 15.81 1.67 23.70
CA ARG A 139 15.47 0.25 23.87
C ARG A 139 13.97 0.10 24.08
N PHE A 140 13.30 -0.56 23.14
CA PHE A 140 11.87 -0.83 23.20
C PHE A 140 11.54 -2.13 23.94
N GLY A 141 12.48 -3.07 23.97
CA GLY A 141 12.39 -4.26 24.80
C GLY A 141 11.14 -5.11 24.54
N ARG A 142 10.67 -5.79 25.59
CA ARG A 142 9.49 -6.68 25.50
C ARG A 142 8.18 -5.94 25.19
N VAL A 143 8.10 -4.63 25.45
CA VAL A 143 6.90 -3.84 25.16
C VAL A 143 6.62 -3.85 23.66
N TRP A 144 7.66 -3.68 22.84
CA TRP A 144 7.52 -3.76 21.39
C TRP A 144 7.00 -5.13 20.92
N SER A 145 7.56 -6.22 21.45
CA SER A 145 7.12 -7.57 21.08
C SER A 145 5.67 -7.86 21.48
N ILE A 146 5.18 -7.30 22.59
CA ILE A 146 3.77 -7.41 22.99
C ILE A 146 2.88 -6.55 22.08
N LEU A 147 3.30 -5.32 21.76
CA LEU A 147 2.56 -4.44 20.87
C LEU A 147 2.39 -5.06 19.49
N VAL A 148 3.49 -5.50 18.86
CA VAL A 148 3.47 -6.10 17.51
C VAL A 148 2.89 -7.51 17.54
N GLY A 149 3.16 -8.29 18.58
CA GLY A 149 2.72 -9.68 18.67
C GLY A 149 1.27 -9.86 19.12
N VAL A 150 0.66 -8.88 19.78
CA VAL A 150 -0.70 -9.00 20.34
C VAL A 150 -1.57 -7.83 19.92
N VAL A 151 -1.18 -6.59 20.24
CA VAL A 151 -2.05 -5.41 20.04
C VAL A 151 -2.32 -5.16 18.56
N VAL A 152 -1.27 -5.12 17.74
CA VAL A 152 -1.39 -4.89 16.29
C VAL A 152 -2.29 -5.94 15.62
N PRO A 153 -2.06 -7.27 15.76
CA PRO A 153 -2.92 -8.25 15.11
C PRO A 153 -4.36 -8.23 15.63
N VAL A 154 -4.60 -7.94 16.91
CA VAL A 154 -5.97 -7.78 17.43
C VAL A 154 -6.68 -6.58 16.78
N VAL A 155 -6.01 -5.42 16.70
CA VAL A 155 -6.58 -4.21 16.10
C VAL A 155 -6.81 -4.41 14.61
N LEU A 156 -5.81 -4.90 13.87
CA LEU A 156 -5.94 -5.15 12.43
C LEU A 156 -7.02 -6.20 12.14
N GLY A 157 -7.10 -7.27 12.95
CA GLY A 157 -8.14 -8.29 12.83
C GLY A 157 -9.54 -7.73 13.07
N TYR A 158 -9.71 -6.89 14.09
CA TYR A 158 -11.00 -6.22 14.35
C TYR A 158 -11.41 -5.32 13.18
N ILE A 159 -10.51 -4.47 12.69
CA ILE A 159 -10.79 -3.59 11.55
C ILE A 159 -11.16 -4.41 10.31
N LEU A 160 -10.39 -5.45 10.00
CA LEU A 160 -10.61 -6.30 8.83
C LEU A 160 -11.98 -7.00 8.87
N ILE A 161 -12.37 -7.56 10.01
CA ILE A 161 -13.69 -8.20 10.18
C ILE A 161 -14.81 -7.17 9.99
N ARG A 162 -14.66 -5.98 10.59
CA ARG A 162 -15.65 -4.90 10.47
C ARG A 162 -15.81 -4.43 9.03
N GLU A 163 -14.72 -4.26 8.31
CA GLU A 163 -14.72 -3.85 6.90
C GLU A 163 -15.39 -4.90 6.01
N ILE A 164 -15.08 -6.19 6.20
CA ILE A 164 -15.74 -7.30 5.49
C ILE A 164 -17.26 -7.25 5.70
N ILE A 165 -17.71 -7.19 6.96
CA ILE A 165 -19.15 -7.19 7.28
C ILE A 165 -19.83 -5.98 6.64
N THR A 166 -19.23 -4.80 6.77
CA THR A 166 -19.81 -3.54 6.26
C THR A 166 -19.95 -3.57 4.74
N LYS A 167 -18.91 -4.00 4.01
CA LYS A 167 -18.94 -4.03 2.53
C LYS A 167 -19.83 -5.14 1.96
N ILE A 168 -20.07 -6.21 2.70
CA ILE A 168 -21.04 -7.25 2.30
C ILE A 168 -22.48 -6.77 2.51
N GLN A 169 -22.75 -6.05 3.61
CA GLN A 169 -24.10 -5.63 3.97
C GLN A 169 -24.56 -4.36 3.26
N THR A 170 -23.63 -3.44 2.95
CA THR A 170 -23.93 -2.16 2.31
C THR A 170 -23.11 -1.97 1.03
N PRO A 171 -23.76 -1.81 -0.13
CA PRO A 171 -23.08 -1.46 -1.37
C PRO A 171 -22.30 -0.14 -1.18
N TYR A 172 -21.01 -0.16 -1.52
CA TYR A 172 -20.15 1.02 -1.38
C TYR A 172 -20.68 2.18 -2.24
N GLU A 173 -20.93 3.31 -1.60
CA GLU A 173 -21.48 4.57 -2.17
C GLU A 173 -22.72 4.41 -3.08
N GLY A 174 -23.43 3.28 -2.98
CA GLY A 174 -24.54 2.99 -3.88
C GLY A 174 -24.14 2.76 -5.34
N TYR A 175 -22.87 2.44 -5.61
CA TYR A 175 -22.39 2.20 -6.97
C TYR A 175 -23.06 0.98 -7.64
N PRO A 176 -23.08 0.94 -8.99
CA PRO A 176 -23.63 -0.19 -9.73
C PRO A 176 -22.99 -1.51 -9.29
N MET A 177 -23.83 -2.50 -8.93
CA MET A 177 -23.38 -3.80 -8.43
C MET A 177 -22.40 -4.51 -9.37
N GLY A 178 -22.56 -4.34 -10.70
CA GLY A 178 -21.63 -4.90 -11.68
C GLY A 178 -20.21 -4.35 -11.56
N MET A 179 -20.06 -3.04 -11.30
CA MET A 179 -18.75 -2.42 -11.10
C MET A 179 -18.13 -2.86 -9.77
N LEU A 180 -18.92 -2.91 -8.69
CA LEU A 180 -18.45 -3.40 -7.39
C LEU A 180 -18.04 -4.88 -7.44
N ALA A 181 -18.77 -5.71 -8.18
CA ALA A 181 -18.44 -7.12 -8.35
C ALA A 181 -17.12 -7.31 -9.10
N VAL A 182 -16.89 -6.56 -10.18
CA VAL A 182 -15.68 -6.71 -11.01
C VAL A 182 -14.48 -6.00 -10.38
N PHE A 183 -14.59 -4.70 -10.12
CA PHE A 183 -13.47 -3.86 -9.69
C PHE A 183 -13.25 -3.88 -8.19
N GLY A 184 -14.28 -4.19 -7.38
CA GLY A 184 -14.11 -4.38 -5.95
C GLY A 184 -13.73 -5.82 -5.62
N TRP A 185 -14.73 -6.71 -5.61
CA TRP A 185 -14.57 -8.09 -5.17
C TRP A 185 -13.72 -8.95 -6.12
N GLY A 186 -13.90 -8.78 -7.43
CA GLY A 186 -13.12 -9.49 -8.45
C GLY A 186 -11.63 -9.16 -8.37
N MET A 187 -11.31 -7.87 -8.25
CA MET A 187 -9.94 -7.42 -8.00
C MET A 187 -9.38 -7.96 -6.68
N ALA A 188 -10.12 -7.86 -5.57
CA ALA A 188 -9.67 -8.37 -4.27
C ALA A 188 -9.36 -9.88 -4.33
N GLY A 189 -10.22 -10.66 -5.00
CA GLY A 189 -9.98 -12.08 -5.27
C GLY A 189 -8.73 -12.31 -6.13
N LEU A 190 -8.56 -11.53 -7.19
CA LEU A 190 -7.39 -11.61 -8.07
C LEU A 190 -6.09 -11.31 -7.32
N LEU A 191 -6.09 -10.34 -6.40
CA LEU A 191 -4.92 -10.04 -5.55
C LEU A 191 -4.54 -11.23 -4.67
N ILE A 192 -5.52 -11.88 -4.04
CA ILE A 192 -5.28 -13.07 -3.20
C ILE A 192 -4.74 -14.21 -4.06
N VAL A 193 -5.37 -14.50 -5.20
CA VAL A 193 -4.91 -15.55 -6.12
C VAL A 193 -3.50 -15.24 -6.63
N GLY A 194 -3.23 -14.00 -7.04
CA GLY A 194 -1.92 -13.54 -7.48
C GLY A 194 -0.85 -13.70 -6.40
N ALA A 195 -1.15 -13.33 -5.16
CA ALA A 195 -0.25 -13.51 -4.02
C ALA A 195 0.09 -14.99 -3.79
N ILE A 196 -0.90 -15.87 -3.87
CA ILE A 196 -0.71 -17.33 -3.73
C ILE A 196 0.15 -17.88 -4.88
N LEU A 197 -0.13 -17.49 -6.12
CA LEU A 197 0.64 -17.93 -7.29
C LEU A 197 2.11 -17.48 -7.20
N ILE A 198 2.36 -16.24 -6.80
CA ILE A 198 3.71 -15.72 -6.58
C ILE A 198 4.38 -16.46 -5.41
N ALA A 199 3.65 -16.77 -4.34
CA ALA A 199 4.20 -17.54 -3.22
C ALA A 199 4.70 -18.93 -3.66
N PHE A 200 3.94 -19.63 -4.50
CA PHE A 200 4.32 -20.95 -5.04
C PHE A 200 5.41 -20.90 -6.11
N THR A 201 5.63 -19.75 -6.74
CA THR A 201 6.71 -19.61 -7.72
C THR A 201 8.05 -19.75 -6.99
N PRO A 202 8.93 -20.68 -7.39
CA PRO A 202 10.20 -20.89 -6.72
C PRO A 202 11.08 -19.65 -6.87
N TRP A 203 11.81 -19.33 -5.80
CA TRP A 203 12.83 -18.29 -5.86
C TRP A 203 13.93 -18.68 -6.85
N ARG A 204 14.51 -17.70 -7.54
CA ARG A 204 15.66 -17.96 -8.41
C ARG A 204 16.81 -18.54 -7.56
N ARG A 205 17.46 -19.58 -8.08
CA ARG A 205 18.48 -20.38 -7.37
C ARG A 205 19.71 -19.61 -6.87
N ASP A 206 19.90 -18.37 -7.33
CA ASP A 206 21.02 -17.50 -6.99
C ASP A 206 20.67 -16.49 -5.87
N THR A 207 19.43 -16.51 -5.37
CA THR A 207 18.98 -15.64 -4.29
C THR A 207 19.37 -16.25 -2.94
N GLN A 208 20.21 -15.57 -2.16
CA GLN A 208 20.52 -15.97 -0.78
C GLN A 208 19.26 -15.88 0.08
N THR A 209 18.64 -17.03 0.31
CA THR A 209 17.41 -17.17 1.14
C THR A 209 17.72 -17.57 2.58
N HIS A 210 18.98 -17.89 2.87
CA HIS A 210 19.45 -18.21 4.21
C HIS A 210 20.21 -17.01 4.77
N ILE A 211 19.69 -16.43 5.84
CA ILE A 211 20.43 -15.47 6.65
C ILE A 211 21.37 -16.29 7.54
N ASP A 212 22.67 -16.11 7.41
CA ASP A 212 23.64 -16.69 8.34
C ASP A 212 23.63 -15.82 9.61
N GLU A 213 22.94 -16.29 10.65
CA GLU A 213 22.82 -15.59 11.93
C GLU A 213 24.21 -15.37 12.57
N GLY A 214 25.20 -16.25 12.31
CA GLY A 214 26.57 -16.10 12.78
C GLY A 214 27.38 -15.05 12.03
N ASP A 215 27.22 -14.94 10.71
CA ASP A 215 27.86 -13.88 9.91
C ASP A 215 27.32 -12.49 10.29
N LEU A 216 26.01 -12.41 10.57
CA LEU A 216 25.40 -11.19 11.09
C LEU A 216 26.08 -10.79 12.39
N ASP A 217 26.08 -11.66 13.40
CA ASP A 217 26.66 -11.38 14.72
C ASP A 217 28.16 -11.00 14.64
N ALA A 218 28.92 -11.64 13.75
CA ALA A 218 30.33 -11.33 13.52
C ALA A 218 30.56 -9.96 12.87
N LYS A 219 29.86 -9.64 11.77
CA LYS A 219 29.90 -8.29 11.14
C LYS A 219 29.53 -7.19 12.13
N TYR A 220 28.61 -7.53 13.00
CA TYR A 220 28.07 -6.67 14.01
C TYR A 220 29.08 -6.34 15.12
N GLU A 221 29.84 -7.32 15.60
CA GLU A 221 30.96 -7.06 16.51
C GLU A 221 32.03 -6.19 15.84
N GLU A 222 32.31 -6.42 14.55
CA GLU A 222 33.29 -5.63 13.78
C GLU A 222 32.89 -4.16 13.65
N ILE A 223 31.59 -3.87 13.43
CA ILE A 223 31.08 -2.49 13.31
C ILE A 223 31.06 -1.77 14.67
N MET A 224 30.77 -2.47 15.77
CA MET A 224 30.71 -1.86 17.11
C MET A 224 32.10 -1.65 17.74
N GLN A 225 33.13 -2.31 17.21
CA GLN A 225 34.53 -2.11 17.62
C GLN A 225 35.24 -0.98 16.87
N LYS A 226 34.60 -0.35 15.86
CA LYS A 226 35.08 0.84 15.16
C LYS A 226 34.37 2.11 15.65
#